data_AF-A0A4Z1C1T3-F1
#
_entry.id   AF-A0A4Z1C1T3-F1
#
_cell.length_a   1.000
_cell.length_b   1.000
_cell.length_c   1.000
_cell.angle_alpha   90.00
_cell.angle_beta   90.00
_cell.angle_gamma   90.00
#
_symmetry.space_group_name_H-M   'P 1'
#
loop_
_entity.id
_entity.type
_entity.pdbx_description
1 polymer ?
#
loop_
_entity_poly.entity_id
_entity_poly.type
_entity_poly.pdbx_seq_one_letter_code
_entity_poly.pdbx_strand_id
1 'polypeptide(L)'
;MTIKNLFAIIIKLIGFFFIVETFITFVPEQINLLMNFDIFFPEEIKNQNIVLFPYITLVILSIVLFLIYYTFIYKTEIIIKLLRIEKYFGDIKIENITITIQKYAQISIIVVSIILLIFQLPIFINSTIKYFGVKDSFQDVLSTDLISSSIIILLSFIGIIFSDKLSRNFTK
;
A
#
# COMPACT_ATOMS: atom_id res chain seq x y z
N MET A 1 17.29 -17.83 14.86
CA MET A 1 16.06 -17.25 14.27
C MET A 1 15.94 -17.71 12.81
N THR A 2 14.74 -18.00 12.30
CA THR A 2 14.53 -18.42 10.90
C THR A 2 14.29 -17.22 9.99
N ILE A 3 14.59 -17.36 8.70
CA ILE A 3 14.31 -16.32 7.69
C ILE A 3 12.81 -15.98 7.66
N LYS A 4 11.95 -16.98 7.82
CA LYS A 4 10.50 -16.79 7.96
C LYS A 4 10.14 -15.85 9.11
N ASN A 5 10.76 -16.01 10.28
CA ASN A 5 10.50 -15.14 11.43
C ASN A 5 11.03 -13.72 11.20
N LEU A 6 12.15 -13.55 10.50
CA LEU A 6 12.65 -12.22 10.11
C LEU A 6 11.66 -11.50 9.20
N PHE A 7 11.18 -12.18 8.17
CA PHE A 7 10.17 -11.63 7.28
C PHE A 7 8.85 -11.32 7.99
N ALA A 8 8.43 -12.18 8.92
CA ALA A 8 7.25 -11.91 9.73
C ALA A 8 7.41 -10.60 10.51
N ILE A 9 8.58 -10.35 11.10
CA ILE A 9 8.86 -9.09 11.81
C ILE A 9 8.87 -7.90 10.84
N ILE A 10 9.53 -8.02 9.69
CA ILE A 10 9.57 -6.96 8.66
C ILE A 10 8.14 -6.62 8.21
N ILE A 11 7.32 -7.61 7.89
CA ILE A 11 5.92 -7.42 7.46
C ILE A 11 5.11 -6.71 8.57
N LYS A 12 5.29 -7.09 9.85
CA LYS A 12 4.63 -6.42 10.98
C LYS A 12 5.04 -4.97 11.13
N LEU A 13 6.33 -4.67 11.00
CA LEU A 13 6.85 -3.30 11.06
C LEU A 13 6.30 -2.45 9.91
N ILE A 14 6.22 -3.01 8.71
CA ILE A 14 5.64 -2.34 7.54
C ILE A 14 4.15 -2.06 7.77
N GLY A 15 3.38 -3.05 8.23
CA GLY A 15 1.96 -2.87 8.53
C GLY A 15 1.72 -1.82 9.61
N PHE A 16 2.54 -1.82 10.66
CA PHE A 16 2.47 -0.83 11.73
C PHE A 16 2.79 0.57 11.19
N PHE A 17 3.87 0.71 10.42
CA PHE A 17 4.24 1.98 9.80
C PHE A 17 3.11 2.52 8.92
N PHE A 18 2.48 1.68 8.10
CA PHE A 18 1.34 2.09 7.27
C PHE A 18 0.17 2.63 8.09
N ILE A 19 -0.18 1.95 9.19
CA ILE A 19 -1.27 2.39 10.06
C ILE A 19 -0.93 3.79 10.61
N VAL A 20 0.28 3.97 11.14
CA VAL A 20 0.74 5.26 11.68
C VAL A 20 0.69 6.35 10.59
N GLU A 21 1.27 6.09 9.42
CA GLU A 21 1.30 7.04 8.31
C GLU A 21 -0.11 7.46 7.88
N THR A 22 -1.02 6.49 7.75
CA THR A 22 -2.42 6.75 7.39
C THR A 22 -3.13 7.60 8.44
N PHE A 23 -2.87 7.35 9.72
CA PHE A 23 -3.43 8.15 10.81
C PHE A 23 -2.88 9.58 10.85
N ILE A 24 -1.62 9.79 10.47
CA ILE A 24 -0.99 11.11 10.50
C ILE A 24 -1.35 11.94 9.26
N THR A 25 -1.44 11.30 8.09
CA THR A 25 -1.62 12.02 6.82
C THR A 25 -3.07 12.05 6.37
N PHE A 26 -3.73 10.89 6.33
CA PHE A 26 -5.03 10.74 5.66
C PHE A 26 -6.20 11.10 6.58
N VAL A 27 -6.16 10.69 7.86
CA VAL A 27 -7.25 10.99 8.81
C VAL A 27 -7.47 12.49 8.98
N PRO A 28 -6.43 13.34 9.16
CA PRO A 28 -6.63 14.79 9.25
C PRO A 28 -7.19 15.41 7.97
N GLU A 29 -6.78 14.94 6.79
CA GLU A 29 -7.34 15.41 5.52
C GLU A 29 -8.83 15.08 5.40
N GLN A 30 -9.25 13.87 5.77
CA GLN A 30 -10.67 13.50 5.73
C GLN A 30 -11.50 14.30 6.74
N ILE A 31 -10.97 14.54 7.94
CA ILE A 31 -11.62 15.40 8.93
C ILE A 31 -11.76 16.83 8.39
N ASN A 32 -10.71 17.36 7.74
CA ASN A 32 -10.74 18.69 7.12
C ASN A 32 -11.80 18.78 6.01
N LEU A 33 -11.89 17.76 5.16
CA LEU A 33 -12.93 17.66 4.13
C LEU A 33 -14.34 17.57 4.73
N LEU A 34 -14.51 16.88 5.87
CA LEU A 34 -15.78 16.77 6.57
C LEU A 34 -16.21 18.11 7.19
N MET A 35 -15.27 18.79 7.86
CA MET A 35 -15.53 20.07 8.54
C MET A 35 -15.77 21.22 7.56
N ASN A 36 -15.08 21.21 6.42
CA ASN A 36 -15.16 22.26 5.40
C ASN A 36 -15.93 21.81 4.15
N PHE A 37 -16.81 20.83 4.28
CA PHE A 37 -17.56 20.25 3.17
C PHE A 37 -18.27 21.33 2.32
N ASP A 38 -18.87 22.31 2.97
CA ASP A 38 -19.60 23.41 2.33
C ASP A 38 -18.72 24.37 1.52
N ILE A 39 -17.41 24.39 1.78
CA ILE A 39 -16.43 25.24 1.10
C ILE A 39 -15.82 24.49 -0.10
N PHE A 40 -15.61 23.18 0.05
CA PHE A 40 -14.99 22.35 -0.98
C PHE A 40 -15.96 21.86 -2.06
N PHE A 41 -17.25 21.74 -1.75
CA PHE A 41 -18.26 21.22 -2.69
C PHE A 41 -19.30 22.29 -3.08
N PRO A 42 -19.48 22.57 -4.39
CA PRO A 42 -20.47 23.55 -4.88
C PRO A 42 -21.94 23.12 -4.62
N GLU A 43 -22.85 24.09 -4.53
CA GLU A 43 -24.28 23.85 -4.19
C GLU A 43 -25.01 22.87 -5.13
N GLU A 44 -24.61 22.83 -6.41
CA GLU A 44 -25.16 21.92 -7.44
C GLU A 44 -24.95 20.43 -7.08
N ILE A 45 -23.83 20.13 -6.41
CA ILE A 45 -23.44 18.79 -5.94
C ILE A 45 -24.13 18.47 -4.59
N LYS A 46 -24.37 19.50 -3.78
CA LYS A 46 -25.06 19.40 -2.48
C LYS A 46 -26.49 18.87 -2.61
N ASN A 47 -27.20 19.29 -3.66
CA ASN A 47 -28.56 18.84 -3.97
C ASN A 47 -28.64 17.36 -4.43
N GLN A 48 -27.50 16.72 -4.72
CA GLN A 48 -27.43 15.32 -5.17
C GLN A 48 -27.15 14.30 -4.04
N ASN A 49 -27.34 14.66 -2.76
CA ASN A 49 -27.06 13.80 -1.59
C ASN A 49 -25.59 13.33 -1.48
N ILE A 50 -24.64 14.10 -2.02
CA ILE A 50 -23.19 13.78 -2.01
C ILE A 50 -22.55 13.99 -0.62
N VAL A 51 -23.31 14.48 0.36
CA VAL A 51 -22.92 14.55 1.79
C VAL A 51 -22.46 13.20 2.34
N LEU A 52 -22.89 12.08 1.74
CA LEU A 52 -22.42 10.73 2.09
C LEU A 52 -20.98 10.43 1.67
N PHE A 53 -20.39 11.18 0.73
CA PHE A 53 -19.09 10.85 0.15
C PHE A 53 -17.94 10.83 1.17
N PRO A 54 -17.75 11.85 2.04
CA PRO A 54 -16.72 11.82 3.08
C PRO A 54 -16.94 10.73 4.13
N TYR A 55 -18.20 10.36 4.40
CA TYR A 55 -18.53 9.26 5.30
C TYR A 55 -18.19 7.91 4.67
N ILE A 56 -18.52 7.73 3.38
CA ILE A 56 -18.18 6.52 2.62
C ILE A 56 -16.66 6.36 2.54
N THR A 57 -15.90 7.43 2.32
CA THR A 57 -14.43 7.36 2.27
C THR A 57 -13.84 7.00 3.63
N LEU A 58 -14.34 7.52 4.74
CA LEU A 58 -13.95 7.12 6.09
C LEU A 58 -14.25 5.65 6.39
N VAL A 59 -15.41 5.15 5.96
CA VAL A 59 -15.78 3.73 6.09
C VAL A 59 -14.86 2.84 5.27
N ILE A 60 -14.62 3.19 4.00
CA ILE A 60 -13.68 2.45 3.12
C ILE A 60 -12.28 2.45 3.73
N LEU A 61 -11.80 3.59 4.22
CA LEU A 61 -10.49 3.70 4.87
C LEU A 61 -10.41 2.80 6.10
N SER A 62 -11.46 2.79 6.93
CA SER A 62 -11.52 1.94 8.12
C SER A 62 -11.47 0.45 7.75
N ILE A 63 -12.14 0.05 6.66
CA ILE A 63 -12.07 -1.31 6.12
C ILE A 63 -10.65 -1.63 5.65
N VAL A 64 -10.00 -0.72 4.91
CA VAL A 64 -8.63 -0.90 4.42
C VAL A 64 -7.64 -1.03 5.59
N LEU A 65 -7.74 -0.16 6.60
CA LEU A 65 -6.92 -0.22 7.81
C LEU A 65 -7.14 -1.51 8.59
N PHE A 66 -8.39 -1.94 8.72
CA PHE A 66 -8.72 -3.21 9.37
C PHE A 66 -8.11 -4.39 8.60
N LEU A 67 -8.23 -4.40 7.27
CA LEU A 67 -7.59 -5.42 6.43
C LEU A 67 -6.07 -5.40 6.61
N ILE A 68 -5.43 -4.24 6.61
CA ILE A 68 -3.99 -4.15 6.77
C ILE A 68 -3.57 -4.62 8.17
N TYR A 69 -4.24 -4.18 9.22
CA TYR A 69 -4.02 -4.68 10.57
C TYR A 69 -4.17 -6.21 10.64
N TYR A 70 -5.26 -6.73 10.08
CA TYR A 70 -5.53 -8.16 10.08
C TYR A 70 -4.46 -8.94 9.31
N THR A 71 -4.05 -8.47 8.13
CA THR A 71 -3.17 -9.23 7.23
C THR A 71 -1.68 -9.04 7.55
N PHE A 72 -1.27 -7.84 7.98
CA PHE A 72 0.14 -7.48 8.23
C PHE A 72 0.54 -7.57 9.71
N ILE A 73 -0.38 -7.53 10.66
CA ILE A 73 -0.04 -7.56 12.10
C ILE A 73 -0.55 -8.85 12.74
N TYR A 74 -1.84 -9.14 12.61
CA TYR A 74 -2.47 -10.28 13.27
C TYR A 74 -2.18 -11.62 12.60
N LYS A 75 -2.45 -11.71 11.29
CA LYS A 75 -2.33 -12.92 10.46
C LYS A 75 -1.27 -12.77 9.37
N THR A 76 -0.04 -12.43 9.78
CA THR A 76 1.11 -12.28 8.85
C THR A 76 1.41 -13.51 8.00
N GLU A 77 0.99 -14.69 8.46
CA GLU A 77 1.07 -15.94 7.69
C GLU A 77 0.41 -15.83 6.30
N ILE A 78 -0.66 -15.03 6.17
CA ILE A 78 -1.34 -14.81 4.89
C ILE A 78 -0.38 -14.17 3.89
N ILE A 79 0.34 -13.13 4.32
CA ILE A 79 1.32 -12.43 3.48
C ILE A 79 2.54 -13.30 3.24
N ILE A 80 3.03 -13.99 4.27
CA ILE A 80 4.15 -14.93 4.13
C ILE A 80 3.86 -16.00 3.07
N LYS A 81 2.63 -16.51 3.05
CA LYS A 81 2.15 -17.47 2.06
C LYS A 81 1.94 -16.84 0.68
N LEU A 82 1.38 -15.64 0.60
CA LEU A 82 1.20 -14.88 -0.64
C LEU A 82 2.55 -14.64 -1.34
N LEU A 83 3.55 -14.23 -0.56
CA LEU A 83 4.93 -13.99 -1.00
C LEU A 83 5.71 -15.29 -1.21
N ARG A 84 5.08 -16.44 -0.94
CA ARG A 84 5.66 -17.78 -1.07
C ARG A 84 7.00 -17.93 -0.34
N ILE A 85 7.19 -17.18 0.75
CA ILE A 85 8.46 -17.17 1.51
C ILE A 85 8.80 -18.58 2.01
N GLU A 86 7.78 -19.35 2.43
CA GLU A 86 7.94 -20.76 2.82
C GLU A 86 8.48 -21.64 1.69
N LYS A 87 8.03 -21.41 0.45
CA LYS A 87 8.47 -22.16 -0.74
C LYS A 87 9.91 -21.83 -1.12
N TYR A 88 10.34 -20.59 -0.92
CA TYR A 88 11.67 -20.13 -1.33
C TYR A 88 12.76 -20.37 -0.27
N PHE A 89 12.40 -20.33 1.01
CA PHE A 89 13.35 -20.33 2.13
C PHE A 89 13.15 -21.46 3.14
N GLY A 90 12.03 -22.19 3.14
CA GLY A 90 11.76 -23.23 4.14
C GLY A 90 12.04 -22.76 5.57
N ASP A 91 12.55 -23.68 6.41
CA ASP A 91 12.98 -23.39 7.80
C ASP A 91 14.49 -23.12 7.90
N ILE A 92 15.09 -22.47 6.90
CA ILE A 92 16.52 -22.12 6.96
C ILE A 92 16.77 -21.20 8.16
N LYS A 93 17.65 -21.66 9.05
CA LYS A 93 18.17 -20.87 10.18
C LYS A 93 19.22 -19.87 9.66
N ILE A 94 19.19 -18.67 10.22
CA ILE A 94 20.11 -17.57 9.87
C ILE A 94 21.60 -17.93 10.07
N GLU A 95 21.91 -18.96 10.87
CA GLU A 95 23.30 -19.43 11.08
C GLU A 95 23.88 -20.24 9.90
N ASN A 96 23.07 -20.78 8.99
CA ASN A 96 23.52 -21.61 7.85
C ASN A 96 23.34 -20.90 6.49
N ILE A 97 23.65 -19.61 6.42
CA ILE A 97 23.46 -18.80 5.20
C ILE A 97 24.58 -19.10 4.19
N THR A 98 24.33 -20.07 3.32
CA THR A 98 24.84 -20.06 1.94
C THR A 98 23.67 -19.70 1.02
N ILE A 99 23.02 -18.56 1.30
CA ILE A 99 21.98 -18.03 0.41
C ILE A 99 22.68 -17.48 -0.83
N THR A 100 22.32 -18.00 -2.01
CA THR A 100 22.83 -17.49 -3.28
C THR A 100 22.44 -16.03 -3.48
N ILE A 101 23.34 -15.22 -4.05
CA ILE A 101 23.11 -13.78 -4.33
C ILE A 101 21.79 -13.55 -5.08
N GLN A 102 21.39 -14.48 -5.96
CA GLN A 102 20.11 -14.44 -6.65
C GLN A 102 18.92 -14.39 -5.69
N LYS A 103 18.92 -15.22 -4.64
CA LYS A 103 17.85 -15.27 -3.63
C LYS A 103 17.82 -13.98 -2.80
N TYR A 104 18.98 -13.41 -2.50
CA TYR A 104 19.07 -12.09 -1.84
C TYR A 104 18.49 -10.98 -2.71
N ALA A 105 18.86 -10.91 -3.99
CA ALA A 105 18.31 -9.93 -4.92
C ALA A 105 16.79 -10.06 -5.03
N GLN A 106 16.29 -11.30 -5.09
CA GLN A 106 14.85 -11.57 -5.12
C GLN A 106 14.12 -11.05 -3.87
N ILE A 107 14.68 -11.31 -2.68
CA ILE A 107 14.14 -10.80 -1.42
C ILE A 107 14.04 -9.29 -1.46
N SER A 108 15.14 -8.62 -1.83
CA SER A 108 15.18 -7.16 -1.86
C SER A 108 14.15 -6.58 -2.81
N ILE A 109 13.99 -7.17 -4.01
CA ILE A 109 12.97 -6.75 -4.97
C ILE A 109 11.56 -6.90 -4.37
N ILE A 110 11.25 -8.05 -3.77
CA ILE A 110 9.93 -8.29 -3.15
C ILE A 110 9.66 -7.29 -2.03
N VAL A 111 10.62 -7.09 -1.13
CA VAL A 111 10.46 -6.16 0.01
C VAL A 111 10.25 -4.73 -0.49
N VAL A 112 11.06 -4.26 -1.43
CA VAL A 112 10.92 -2.92 -2.01
C VAL A 112 9.57 -2.76 -2.71
N SER A 113 9.14 -3.75 -3.49
CA SER A 113 7.83 -3.69 -4.17
C SER A 113 6.66 -3.67 -3.19
N ILE A 114 6.72 -4.42 -2.08
CA ILE A 114 5.68 -4.37 -1.05
C ILE A 114 5.64 -3.00 -0.39
N ILE A 115 6.81 -2.45 -0.05
CA ILE A 115 6.92 -1.11 0.53
C ILE A 115 6.30 -0.09 -0.43
N LEU A 116 6.70 -0.07 -1.70
CA LEU A 116 6.16 0.86 -2.70
C LEU A 116 4.64 0.74 -2.84
N LEU A 117 4.11 -0.49 -2.87
CA LEU A 117 2.67 -0.72 -2.95
C LEU A 117 1.95 -0.12 -1.74
N ILE A 118 2.48 -0.35 -0.55
CA ILE A 118 1.91 0.11 0.71
C ILE A 118 1.95 1.63 0.83
N PHE A 119 3.03 2.28 0.41
CA PHE A 119 3.10 3.74 0.43
C PHE A 119 2.21 4.40 -0.62
N GLN A 120 2.07 3.81 -1.81
CA GLN A 120 1.27 4.43 -2.88
C GLN A 120 -0.22 4.10 -2.84
N LEU A 121 -0.64 3.04 -2.16
CA LEU A 121 -2.06 2.68 -2.10
C LEU A 121 -2.93 3.81 -1.48
N PRO A 122 -2.56 4.45 -0.34
CA PRO A 122 -3.32 5.55 0.25
C PRO A 122 -3.35 6.76 -0.66
N ILE A 123 -2.21 7.09 -1.27
CA ILE A 123 -2.09 8.24 -2.19
C ILE A 123 -3.01 8.01 -3.39
N PHE A 124 -2.97 6.81 -3.98
CA PHE A 124 -3.83 6.45 -5.09
C PHE A 124 -5.32 6.56 -4.73
N ILE A 125 -5.73 6.04 -3.57
CA ILE A 125 -7.11 6.15 -3.08
C ILE A 125 -7.50 7.63 -2.90
N ASN A 126 -6.65 8.43 -2.27
CA ASN A 126 -6.91 9.86 -2.04
C ASN A 126 -7.06 10.64 -3.35
N SER A 127 -6.11 10.45 -4.28
CA SER A 127 -6.11 11.14 -5.57
C SER A 127 -7.29 10.71 -6.43
N THR A 128 -7.68 9.43 -6.38
CA THR A 128 -8.88 8.94 -7.08
C THR A 128 -10.14 9.62 -6.55
N ILE A 129 -10.30 9.66 -5.24
CA ILE A 129 -11.43 10.32 -4.58
C ILE A 129 -11.49 11.81 -4.94
N LYS A 130 -10.36 12.52 -4.87
CA LYS A 130 -10.26 13.94 -5.21
C LYS A 130 -10.53 14.19 -6.70
N TYR A 131 -10.01 13.35 -7.60
CA TYR A 131 -10.19 13.52 -9.04
C TYR A 131 -11.66 13.41 -9.46
N PHE A 132 -12.41 12.47 -8.89
CA PHE A 132 -13.84 12.33 -9.17
C PHE A 132 -14.73 13.30 -8.37
N GLY A 133 -14.19 13.99 -7.36
CA GLY A 133 -14.96 14.84 -6.44
C GLY A 133 -14.84 16.35 -6.65
N VAL A 134 -13.94 16.84 -7.53
CA VAL A 134 -13.61 18.28 -7.65
C VAL A 134 -13.91 18.84 -9.05
N LYS A 135 -14.26 20.13 -9.15
CA LYS A 135 -14.44 20.89 -10.41
C LYS A 135 -13.18 20.85 -11.29
N ASP A 136 -13.40 20.89 -12.60
CA ASP A 136 -12.39 20.68 -13.66
C ASP A 136 -11.09 21.51 -13.51
N SER A 137 -11.12 22.66 -12.84
CA SER A 137 -9.95 23.53 -12.62
C SER A 137 -8.86 22.95 -11.73
N PHE A 138 -9.12 21.90 -10.93
CA PHE A 138 -8.13 21.22 -10.09
C PHE A 138 -7.71 19.84 -10.63
N GLN A 139 -8.31 19.39 -11.74
CA GLN A 139 -8.06 18.05 -12.28
C GLN A 139 -6.62 17.87 -12.77
N ASP A 140 -5.95 18.90 -13.31
CA ASP A 140 -4.60 18.75 -13.87
C ASP A 140 -3.55 18.35 -12.82
N VAL A 141 -3.55 19.01 -11.65
CA VAL A 141 -2.60 18.66 -10.56
C VAL A 141 -2.96 17.30 -9.96
N LEU A 142 -4.25 17.03 -9.74
CA LEU A 142 -4.73 15.76 -9.19
C LEU A 142 -4.49 14.57 -10.14
N SER A 143 -4.52 14.80 -11.45
CA SER A 143 -4.26 13.77 -12.46
C SER A 143 -2.82 13.29 -12.43
N THR A 144 -1.86 14.18 -12.15
CA THR A 144 -0.44 13.83 -12.05
C THR A 144 -0.17 12.88 -10.87
N ASP A 145 -0.77 13.14 -9.71
CA ASP A 145 -0.63 12.28 -8.53
C ASP A 145 -1.32 10.92 -8.74
N LEU A 146 -2.46 10.90 -9.43
CA LEU A 146 -3.19 9.68 -9.76
C LEU A 146 -2.42 8.82 -10.76
N ILE A 147 -1.86 9.43 -11.82
CA ILE A 147 -1.03 8.73 -12.81
C ILE A 147 0.24 8.18 -12.17
N SER A 148 0.97 9.00 -11.40
CA SER A 148 2.22 8.59 -10.76
C SER A 148 2.00 7.45 -9.76
N SER A 149 1.00 7.56 -8.88
CA SER A 149 0.65 6.50 -7.93
C SER A 149 0.20 5.21 -8.64
N SER A 150 -0.57 5.31 -9.72
CA SER A 150 -0.97 4.17 -10.55
C SER A 150 0.23 3.44 -11.14
N ILE A 151 1.18 4.17 -11.73
CA ILE A 151 2.39 3.60 -12.33
C ILE A 151 3.22 2.87 -11.27
N ILE A 152 3.40 3.47 -10.09
CA ILE A 152 4.19 2.88 -9.02
C ILE A 152 3.51 1.63 -8.45
N ILE A 153 2.19 1.62 -8.29
CA ILE A 153 1.43 0.42 -7.90
C ILE A 153 1.63 -0.69 -8.94
N LEU A 154 1.56 -0.36 -10.23
CA LEU A 154 1.72 -1.32 -11.32
C LEU A 154 3.15 -1.90 -11.36
N LEU A 155 4.16 -1.06 -11.20
CA LEU A 155 5.56 -1.47 -11.04
C LEU A 155 5.76 -2.36 -9.81
N SER A 156 5.06 -2.07 -8.71
CA SER A 156 5.11 -2.88 -7.49
C SER A 156 4.52 -4.28 -7.72
N PHE A 157 3.39 -4.39 -8.42
CA PHE A 157 2.83 -5.69 -8.82
C PHE A 157 3.78 -6.45 -9.76
N ILE A 158 4.38 -5.77 -10.74
CA ILE A 158 5.37 -6.37 -11.63
C ILE A 158 6.56 -6.90 -10.81
N GLY A 159 7.08 -6.12 -9.88
CA GLY A 159 8.18 -6.51 -9.02
C GLY A 159 7.86 -7.73 -8.16
N ILE A 160 6.65 -7.82 -7.60
CA ILE A 160 6.18 -8.99 -6.83
C ILE A 160 6.06 -10.23 -7.74
N ILE A 161 5.33 -10.12 -8.86
CA ILE A 161 5.02 -11.25 -9.75
C ILE A 161 6.28 -11.76 -10.47
N PHE A 162 7.13 -10.86 -10.93
CA PHE A 162 8.30 -11.18 -11.75
C PHE A 162 9.62 -11.16 -10.97
N SER A 163 9.58 -11.12 -9.64
CA SER A 163 10.77 -11.16 -8.76
C SER A 163 11.75 -12.29 -9.11
N ASP A 164 11.23 -13.48 -9.45
CA ASP A 164 12.01 -14.65 -9.90
C ASP A 164 12.80 -14.37 -11.19
N LYS A 165 12.17 -13.68 -12.17
CA LYS A 165 12.82 -13.35 -13.46
C LYS A 165 13.79 -12.18 -13.31
N LEU A 166 13.41 -11.16 -12.54
CA LEU A 166 14.25 -9.99 -12.29
C LEU A 166 15.51 -10.38 -11.53
N SER A 167 15.39 -11.19 -10.47
CA SER A 167 16.56 -11.66 -9.70
C SER A 167 17.58 -12.44 -10.53
N ARG A 168 17.12 -13.26 -11.48
CA ARG A 168 18.01 -13.99 -12.40
C ARG A 168 18.88 -13.08 -13.26
N ASN A 169 18.37 -11.91 -13.65
CA ASN A 169 19.12 -10.95 -14.45
C ASN A 169 20.24 -10.26 -13.66
N PHE A 170 20.15 -10.20 -12.32
CA PHE A 170 21.21 -9.62 -11.48
C PHE A 170 22.36 -10.59 -11.17
N THR A 171 22.23 -11.87 -11.57
CA THR A 171 23.23 -12.92 -11.34
C THR A 171 23.86 -13.49 -12.61
N LYS A 172 23.54 -12.90 -13.76
CA LYS A 172 24.33 -13.08 -14.99
C LYS A 172 25.47 -12.08 -15.00
#